data_AF-A0A951GUX2-F1
#
_entry.id   AF-A0A951GUX2-F1
#
_cell.length_a   1.000
_cell.length_b   1.000
_cell.length_c   1.000
_cell.angle_alpha   90.00
_cell.angle_beta   90.00
_cell.angle_gamma   90.00
#
_symmetry.space_group_name_H-M   'P 1'
#
loop_
_entity.id
_entity.type
_entity.pdbx_description
1 polymer ?
#
loop_
_entity_poly.entity_id
_entity_poly.type
_entity_poly.pdbx_seq_one_letter_code
_entity_poly.pdbx_strand_id
1 'polypeptide(L)'
;MKGRSRTNSAAREQRAPARGRQRDGDGSFKRQPSRFRRWVSEDPGAEFPLAAGRYHLYAARACPWAHRTLIGRVLMGLEDAIGVSFLHPFRDARGWAFGGDGYSDPLNGFRFLREAYTATEPGYRDRVSVPVLWDSERRVIVSNESADVLRMLSTVFAPLARHPVTLYPEPHRAEIGALNKYIYEHVNDAVYKAGFATRQEVYEREVGSLFAALDALDRRLADRRFLFGSTPLESDWRLFTTLLRFDAVY
;
A
#
# COMPACT_ATOMS: atom_id res chain seq x y z
N MET A 1 -50.50 -38.35 -16.54
CA MET A 1 -49.08 -38.07 -16.89
C MET A 1 -48.86 -36.56 -16.83
N LYS A 2 -48.11 -36.10 -15.83
CA LYS A 2 -47.83 -34.68 -15.55
C LYS A 2 -46.60 -34.24 -16.36
N GLY A 3 -46.79 -33.39 -17.37
CA GLY A 3 -45.70 -32.72 -18.09
C GLY A 3 -45.33 -31.40 -17.42
N ARG A 4 -44.23 -31.38 -16.65
CA ARG A 4 -43.65 -30.15 -16.10
C ARG A 4 -42.78 -29.47 -17.15
N SER A 5 -43.24 -28.34 -17.67
CA SER A 5 -42.40 -27.38 -18.40
C SER A 5 -41.40 -26.75 -17.43
N ARG A 6 -40.11 -26.97 -17.64
CA ARG A 6 -39.02 -26.29 -16.94
C ARG A 6 -38.61 -25.08 -17.77
N THR A 7 -39.15 -23.91 -17.45
CA THR A 7 -38.58 -22.64 -17.90
C THR A 7 -37.30 -22.38 -17.12
N ASN A 8 -36.19 -22.42 -17.83
CA ASN A 8 -34.85 -22.18 -17.32
C ASN A 8 -34.68 -20.67 -17.09
N SER A 9 -35.06 -20.18 -15.91
CA SER A 9 -34.75 -18.82 -15.47
C SER A 9 -33.27 -18.76 -15.13
N ALA A 10 -32.45 -18.40 -16.12
CA ALA A 10 -31.09 -17.94 -15.89
C ALA A 10 -31.18 -16.63 -15.12
N ALA A 11 -31.19 -16.72 -13.79
CA ALA A 11 -31.05 -15.58 -12.91
C ALA A 11 -29.71 -14.91 -13.22
N ARG A 12 -29.79 -13.81 -13.97
CA ARG A 12 -28.70 -12.85 -14.12
C ARG A 12 -28.35 -12.38 -12.72
N GLU A 13 -27.27 -12.92 -12.16
CA GLU A 13 -26.67 -12.44 -10.93
C GLU A 13 -26.34 -10.95 -11.17
N GLN A 14 -27.19 -10.08 -10.63
CA GLN A 14 -26.94 -8.65 -10.62
C GLN A 14 -25.68 -8.46 -9.79
N ARG A 15 -24.55 -8.20 -10.47
CA ARG A 15 -23.31 -7.77 -9.82
C ARG A 15 -23.66 -6.64 -8.86
N ALA A 16 -23.49 -6.90 -7.57
CA ALA A 16 -23.60 -5.87 -6.55
C ALA A 16 -22.70 -4.68 -6.95
N PRO A 17 -23.17 -3.43 -6.81
CA PRO A 17 -22.39 -2.27 -7.23
C PRO A 17 -21.09 -2.23 -6.43
N ALA A 18 -19.95 -2.23 -7.13
CA ALA A 18 -18.65 -2.05 -6.52
C ALA A 18 -18.61 -0.67 -5.82
N ARG A 19 -18.70 -0.68 -4.49
CA ARG A 19 -18.53 0.51 -3.66
C ARG A 19 -17.07 0.99 -3.78
N GLY A 20 -16.89 2.26 -4.16
CA GLY A 20 -15.59 2.91 -4.36
C GLY A 20 -15.07 2.85 -5.80
N ARG A 21 -15.80 3.42 -6.77
CA ARG A 21 -15.33 3.50 -8.15
C ARG A 21 -14.11 4.43 -8.22
N GLN A 22 -12.93 3.84 -8.41
CA GLN A 22 -11.71 4.54 -8.83
C GLN A 22 -11.71 4.71 -10.35
N ARG A 23 -12.87 5.03 -10.93
CA ARG A 23 -13.10 5.08 -12.37
C ARG A 23 -13.88 6.34 -12.69
N ASP A 24 -13.39 7.09 -13.65
CA ASP A 24 -14.03 8.28 -14.17
C ASP A 24 -14.83 7.97 -15.44
N GLY A 25 -15.74 8.89 -15.81
CA GLY A 25 -16.60 8.74 -16.99
C GLY A 25 -15.84 8.72 -18.33
N ASP A 26 -14.61 9.24 -18.34
CA ASP A 26 -13.69 9.25 -19.48
C ASP A 26 -12.93 7.92 -19.66
N GLY A 27 -13.12 6.95 -18.77
CA GLY A 27 -12.43 5.66 -18.80
C GLY A 27 -11.06 5.65 -18.11
N SER A 28 -10.67 6.75 -17.47
CA SER A 28 -9.47 6.83 -16.65
C SER A 28 -9.67 6.23 -15.25
N PHE A 29 -8.58 5.69 -14.70
CA PHE A 29 -8.52 5.25 -13.32
C PHE A 29 -8.02 6.38 -12.43
N LYS A 30 -8.75 6.70 -11.36
CA LYS A 30 -8.35 7.68 -10.35
C LYS A 30 -8.26 7.05 -8.97
N ARG A 31 -7.03 6.95 -8.46
CA ARG A 31 -6.79 6.44 -7.11
C ARG A 31 -7.31 7.43 -6.07
N GLN A 32 -8.13 6.93 -5.16
CA GLN A 32 -8.50 7.67 -3.95
C GLN A 32 -7.28 7.84 -3.03
N PRO A 33 -7.02 9.07 -2.53
CA PRO A 33 -5.91 9.31 -1.61
C PRO A 33 -6.13 8.59 -0.26
N SER A 34 -5.04 8.30 0.44
CA SER A 34 -5.09 7.81 1.82
C SER A 34 -5.59 8.91 2.76
N ARG A 35 -6.44 8.53 3.73
CA ARG A 35 -7.17 9.46 4.59
C ARG A 35 -6.55 9.63 5.97
N PHE A 36 -6.02 8.56 6.56
CA PHE A 36 -5.32 8.63 7.83
C PHE A 36 -3.84 8.89 7.56
N ARG A 37 -3.37 10.09 7.92
CA ARG A 37 -1.99 10.54 7.69
C ARG A 37 -1.37 11.18 8.94
N ARG A 38 -1.71 10.64 10.11
CA ARG A 38 -1.12 11.07 11.39
C ARG A 38 0.27 10.45 11.54
N TRP A 39 1.10 11.04 12.39
CA TRP A 39 2.49 10.66 12.57
C TRP A 39 2.78 10.28 14.01
N VAL A 40 3.64 9.28 14.18
CA VAL A 40 4.34 9.06 15.44
C VAL A 40 5.35 10.19 15.62
N SER A 41 5.51 10.69 16.84
CA SER A 41 6.50 11.71 17.17
C SER A 41 7.22 11.39 18.48
N GLU A 42 8.45 11.89 18.60
CA GLU A 42 9.25 11.87 19.83
C GLU A 42 8.98 13.11 20.70
N ASP A 43 8.18 14.06 20.21
CA ASP A 43 7.87 15.29 20.93
C ASP A 43 7.13 15.00 22.24
N PRO A 44 7.47 15.72 23.34
CA PRO A 44 6.73 15.62 24.59
C PRO A 44 5.23 15.90 24.38
N GLY A 45 4.38 14.97 24.82
CA GLY A 45 2.93 15.10 24.71
C GLY A 45 2.35 14.75 23.33
N ALA A 46 3.14 14.14 22.43
CA ALA A 46 2.65 13.66 21.14
C ALA A 46 1.40 12.76 21.29
N GLU A 47 0.44 12.89 20.35
CA GLU A 47 -0.74 12.02 20.30
C GLU A 47 -0.31 10.54 20.19
N PHE A 48 0.68 10.28 19.33
CA PHE A 48 1.30 8.98 19.10
C PHE A 48 2.79 9.05 19.46
N PRO A 49 3.18 8.81 20.73
CA PRO A 49 4.58 8.85 21.15
C PRO A 49 5.36 7.63 20.66
N LEU A 50 6.65 7.78 20.35
CA LEU A 50 7.52 6.65 20.03
C LEU A 50 7.57 5.63 21.19
N ALA A 51 7.18 4.38 20.93
CA ALA A 51 7.17 3.30 21.91
C ALA A 51 7.31 1.91 21.24
N ALA A 52 8.24 1.10 21.73
CA ALA A 52 8.38 -0.29 21.27
C ALA A 52 7.19 -1.14 21.72
N GLY A 53 6.68 -1.99 20.83
CA GLY A 53 5.55 -2.89 21.11
C GLY A 53 4.16 -2.24 21.04
N ARG A 54 4.07 -0.91 20.93
CA ARG A 54 2.79 -0.18 20.83
C ARG A 54 2.19 -0.16 19.41
N TYR A 55 3.03 -0.22 18.39
CA TYR A 55 2.60 -0.07 17.01
C TYR A 55 2.58 -1.40 16.26
N HIS A 56 1.61 -1.55 15.38
CA HIS A 56 1.39 -2.79 14.63
C HIS A 56 1.09 -2.51 13.16
N LEU A 57 1.64 -3.32 12.25
CA LEU A 57 1.34 -3.22 10.83
C LEU A 57 0.29 -4.26 10.41
N TYR A 58 -0.79 -3.79 9.80
CA TYR A 58 -1.67 -4.64 9.00
C TYR A 58 -1.25 -4.55 7.53
N ALA A 59 -0.75 -5.65 6.97
CA ALA A 59 -0.14 -5.69 5.64
C ALA A 59 -0.57 -6.92 4.82
N ALA A 60 -0.67 -6.77 3.49
CA ALA A 60 -0.86 -7.91 2.59
C ALA A 60 0.38 -8.07 1.69
N ARG A 61 0.94 -9.28 1.64
CA ARG A 61 2.17 -9.57 0.86
C ARG A 61 1.99 -9.31 -0.65
N ALA A 62 0.78 -9.47 -1.16
CA ALA A 62 0.47 -9.18 -2.57
C ALA A 62 0.53 -7.69 -2.90
N CYS A 63 0.29 -6.79 -1.94
CA CYS A 63 0.16 -5.36 -2.19
C CYS A 63 1.54 -4.66 -2.24
N PRO A 64 1.93 -3.99 -3.35
CA PRO A 64 3.22 -3.30 -3.43
C PRO A 64 3.33 -2.14 -2.43
N TRP A 65 2.22 -1.45 -2.14
CA TRP A 65 2.18 -0.36 -1.16
C TRP A 65 2.48 -0.87 0.26
N ALA A 66 1.92 -2.02 0.64
CA ALA A 66 2.21 -2.64 1.93
C ALA A 66 3.61 -3.26 1.96
N HIS A 67 4.10 -3.75 0.83
CA HIS A 67 5.42 -4.34 0.74
C HIS A 67 6.54 -3.33 1.08
N ARG A 68 6.36 -2.04 0.74
CA ARG A 68 7.30 -0.96 1.13
C ARG A 68 7.54 -0.89 2.63
N THR A 69 6.47 -0.95 3.41
CA THR A 69 6.55 -0.84 4.87
C THR A 69 7.15 -2.10 5.48
N LEU A 70 6.90 -3.26 4.88
CA LEU A 70 7.54 -4.53 5.28
C LEU A 70 9.05 -4.51 5.01
N ILE A 71 9.47 -4.00 3.85
CA ILE A 71 10.89 -3.82 3.52
C ILE A 71 11.53 -2.87 4.53
N GLY A 72 10.94 -1.68 4.75
CA GLY A 72 11.45 -0.71 5.72
C GLY A 72 11.59 -1.29 7.13
N ARG A 73 10.59 -2.06 7.59
CA ARG A 73 10.62 -2.74 8.89
C ARG A 73 11.81 -3.70 9.02
N VAL A 74 12.05 -4.53 8.00
CA VAL A 74 13.14 -5.53 8.03
C VAL A 74 14.50 -4.86 7.88
N LEU A 75 14.64 -3.89 6.96
CA LEU A 75 15.91 -3.17 6.76
C LEU A 75 16.37 -2.43 8.02
N MET A 76 15.44 -1.86 8.78
CA MET A 76 15.72 -1.19 10.06
C MET A 76 15.88 -2.17 11.24
N GLY A 77 15.56 -3.46 11.06
CA GLY A 77 15.57 -4.44 12.14
C GLY A 77 14.52 -4.15 13.22
N LEU A 78 13.33 -3.65 12.84
CA LEU A 78 12.25 -3.22 13.73
C LEU A 78 11.27 -4.35 14.10
N GLU A 79 11.66 -5.61 13.91
CA GLU A 79 10.70 -6.71 14.02
C GLU A 79 10.18 -6.95 15.43
N ASP A 80 11.00 -6.65 16.44
CA ASP A 80 10.63 -6.76 17.86
C ASP A 80 9.82 -5.54 18.32
N ALA A 81 10.06 -4.37 17.72
CA ALA A 81 9.41 -3.11 18.10
C ALA A 81 8.04 -2.92 17.45
N ILE A 82 7.82 -3.48 16.26
CA ILE A 82 6.58 -3.30 15.48
C ILE A 82 6.09 -4.68 15.02
N GLY A 83 4.95 -5.11 15.55
CA GLY A 83 4.33 -6.36 15.13
C GLY A 83 3.74 -6.27 13.72
N VAL A 84 3.43 -7.43 13.11
CA VAL A 84 2.73 -7.49 11.82
C VAL A 84 1.65 -8.56 11.84
N SER A 85 0.46 -8.23 11.35
CA SER A 85 -0.58 -9.20 11.00
C SER A 85 -0.77 -9.19 9.49
N PHE A 86 -0.66 -10.37 8.88
CA PHE A 86 -0.84 -10.51 7.44
C PHE A 86 -2.30 -10.78 7.10
N LEU A 87 -2.81 -10.03 6.12
CA LEU A 87 -4.13 -10.25 5.56
C LEU A 87 -4.08 -11.31 4.47
N HIS A 88 -5.17 -12.06 4.35
CA HIS A 88 -5.31 -13.11 3.35
C HIS A 88 -5.13 -12.52 1.93
N PRO A 89 -4.38 -13.21 1.03
CA PRO A 89 -4.05 -12.66 -0.29
C PRO A 89 -5.26 -12.52 -1.21
N PHE A 90 -6.26 -13.38 -1.06
CA PHE A 90 -7.52 -13.29 -1.80
C PHE A 90 -8.43 -12.20 -1.19
N ARG A 91 -8.69 -11.15 -1.97
CA ARG A 91 -9.55 -10.02 -1.60
C ARG A 91 -10.85 -10.05 -2.40
N ASP A 92 -11.91 -10.56 -1.78
CA ASP A 92 -13.25 -10.61 -2.39
C ASP A 92 -14.05 -9.32 -2.17
N ALA A 93 -15.36 -9.36 -2.48
CA ALA A 93 -16.27 -8.22 -2.33
C ALA A 93 -16.40 -7.70 -0.88
N ARG A 94 -16.06 -8.50 0.14
CA ARG A 94 -16.06 -8.12 1.55
C ARG A 94 -14.79 -7.36 1.96
N GLY A 95 -13.79 -7.33 1.07
CA GLY A 95 -12.53 -6.60 1.25
C GLY A 95 -11.43 -7.47 1.84
N TRP A 96 -10.48 -6.82 2.53
CA TRP A 96 -9.36 -7.52 3.14
C TRP A 96 -9.79 -8.28 4.39
N ALA A 97 -9.46 -9.57 4.45
CA ALA A 97 -9.87 -10.48 5.51
C ALA A 97 -8.66 -11.04 6.28
N PHE A 98 -8.95 -11.43 7.52
CA PHE A 98 -8.17 -12.38 8.29
C PHE A 98 -8.92 -13.73 8.26
N GLY A 99 -8.21 -14.84 8.08
CA GLY A 99 -8.78 -16.18 8.05
C GLY A 99 -7.91 -17.21 7.30
N GLY A 100 -7.75 -18.39 7.91
CA GLY A 100 -6.95 -19.52 7.38
C GLY A 100 -5.44 -19.41 7.66
N ASP A 101 -4.74 -20.56 7.66
CA ASP A 101 -3.29 -20.77 7.47
C ASP A 101 -2.34 -19.60 7.78
N GLY A 102 -2.34 -19.10 9.02
CA GLY A 102 -1.41 -18.05 9.47
C GLY A 102 -1.81 -16.60 9.15
N TYR A 103 -3.00 -16.37 8.58
CA TYR A 103 -3.59 -15.04 8.38
C TYR A 103 -4.58 -14.72 9.50
N SER A 104 -4.09 -14.22 10.63
CA SER A 104 -4.91 -13.84 11.77
C SER A 104 -4.52 -12.47 12.32
N ASP A 105 -5.43 -11.88 13.10
CA ASP A 105 -5.14 -10.70 13.90
C ASP A 105 -5.11 -11.06 15.39
N PRO A 106 -3.94 -11.36 15.97
CA PRO A 106 -3.84 -11.69 17.39
C PRO A 106 -4.04 -10.50 18.32
N LEU A 107 -4.02 -9.25 17.80
CA LEU A 107 -4.15 -8.05 18.63
C LEU A 107 -5.60 -7.73 18.97
N ASN A 108 -6.47 -7.66 17.97
CA ASN A 108 -7.88 -7.28 18.17
C ASN A 108 -8.86 -8.41 17.85
N GLY A 109 -8.41 -9.51 17.25
CA GLY A 109 -9.29 -10.58 16.79
C GLY A 109 -10.17 -10.18 15.60
N PHE A 110 -9.79 -9.15 14.83
CA PHE A 110 -10.56 -8.72 13.67
C PHE A 110 -10.66 -9.86 12.63
N ARG A 111 -11.83 -9.97 11.99
CA ARG A 111 -12.04 -10.88 10.85
C ARG A 111 -11.80 -10.17 9.53
N PHE A 112 -11.92 -8.86 9.49
CA PHE A 112 -11.70 -8.03 8.32
C PHE A 112 -11.05 -6.70 8.68
N LEU A 113 -10.19 -6.19 7.80
CA LEU A 113 -9.50 -4.91 8.05
C LEU A 113 -10.44 -3.72 8.23
N ARG A 114 -11.64 -3.79 7.63
CA ARG A 114 -12.66 -2.74 7.78
C ARG A 114 -13.03 -2.50 9.26
N GLU A 115 -12.83 -3.48 10.13
CA GLU A 115 -13.09 -3.34 11.57
C GLU A 115 -12.11 -2.37 12.22
N ALA A 116 -10.84 -2.37 11.82
CA ALA A 116 -9.87 -1.35 12.26
C ALA A 116 -10.24 0.06 11.78
N TYR A 117 -10.76 0.18 10.56
CA TYR A 117 -11.25 1.44 10.01
C TYR A 117 -12.48 1.95 10.75
N THR A 118 -13.46 1.08 11.02
CA THR A 118 -14.65 1.41 11.82
C THR A 118 -14.30 1.76 13.27
N ALA A 119 -13.33 1.07 13.87
CA ALA A 119 -12.84 1.38 15.21
C ALA A 119 -12.17 2.76 15.28
N THR A 120 -11.48 3.16 14.21
CA THR A 120 -10.86 4.50 14.11
C THR A 120 -11.89 5.58 13.86
N GLU A 121 -12.85 5.31 12.98
CA GLU A 121 -13.92 6.25 12.66
C GLU A 121 -15.24 5.50 12.42
N PRO A 122 -16.21 5.61 13.35
CA PRO A 122 -17.52 5.01 13.18
C PRO A 122 -18.20 5.48 11.90
N GLY A 123 -18.62 4.53 11.07
CA GLY A 123 -19.29 4.83 9.81
C GLY A 123 -18.37 5.14 8.63
N TYR A 124 -17.06 4.89 8.73
CA TYR A 124 -16.11 5.01 7.61
C TYR A 124 -16.63 4.33 6.33
N ARG A 125 -16.73 5.08 5.22
CA ARG A 125 -17.29 4.60 3.94
C ARG A 125 -16.29 4.56 2.78
N ASP A 126 -15.09 5.08 2.99
CA ASP A 126 -14.07 5.16 1.95
C ASP A 126 -13.34 3.82 1.77
N ARG A 127 -12.31 3.81 0.93
CA ARG A 127 -11.52 2.62 0.64
C ARG A 127 -10.75 2.12 1.86
N VAL A 128 -11.02 0.87 2.24
CA VAL A 128 -10.19 0.09 3.17
C VAL A 128 -8.95 -0.42 2.42
N SER A 129 -7.77 0.10 2.78
CA SER A 129 -6.49 -0.17 2.11
C SER A 129 -5.46 -0.78 3.06
N VAL A 130 -4.41 -1.38 2.48
CA VAL A 130 -3.17 -1.73 3.18
C VAL A 130 -2.02 -0.96 2.54
N PRO A 131 -0.96 -0.60 3.30
CA PRO A 131 -0.73 -0.93 4.71
C PRO A 131 -1.56 -0.06 5.66
N VAL A 132 -1.64 -0.49 6.92
CA VAL A 132 -2.13 0.31 8.05
C VAL A 132 -1.10 0.20 9.18
N LEU A 133 -0.65 1.35 9.67
CA LEU A 133 0.03 1.48 10.96
C LEU A 133 -1.02 1.72 12.04
N TRP A 134 -1.16 0.77 12.95
CA TRP A 134 -2.13 0.72 14.02
C TRP A 134 -1.47 1.04 15.36
N ASP A 135 -2.12 1.86 16.18
CA ASP A 135 -1.76 2.06 17.58
C ASP A 135 -2.59 1.10 18.45
N SER A 136 -1.92 0.15 19.13
CA SER A 136 -2.61 -0.85 19.96
C SER A 136 -3.16 -0.28 21.26
N GLU A 137 -2.59 0.80 21.80
CA GLU A 137 -3.05 1.42 23.04
C GLU A 137 -4.31 2.25 22.79
N ARG A 138 -4.27 3.11 21.78
CA ARG A 138 -5.42 3.96 21.43
C ARG A 138 -6.46 3.22 20.59
N ARG A 139 -6.09 2.08 20.00
CA ARG A 139 -6.93 1.28 19.11
C ARG A 139 -7.45 2.08 17.92
N VAL A 140 -6.54 2.79 17.26
CA VAL A 140 -6.84 3.62 16.08
C VAL A 140 -5.74 3.48 15.01
N ILE A 141 -6.09 3.76 13.76
CA ILE A 141 -5.15 3.85 12.64
C ILE A 141 -4.35 5.15 12.75
N VAL A 142 -3.04 5.06 12.92
CA VAL A 142 -2.13 6.21 12.83
C VAL A 142 -2.05 6.68 11.39
N SER A 143 -1.64 5.79 10.48
CA SER A 143 -1.52 6.10 9.06
C SER A 143 -1.86 4.91 8.17
N ASN A 144 -2.53 5.18 7.04
CA ASN A 144 -2.71 4.23 5.94
C ASN A 144 -2.02 4.70 4.65
N GLU A 145 -1.08 5.64 4.74
CA GLU A 145 -0.23 6.07 3.64
C GLU A 145 1.13 5.36 3.69
N SER A 146 1.39 4.50 2.72
CA SER A 146 2.62 3.70 2.65
C SER A 146 3.91 4.54 2.65
N ALA A 147 3.90 5.72 2.02
CA ALA A 147 5.07 6.59 1.96
C ALA A 147 5.38 7.21 3.32
N ASP A 148 4.34 7.63 4.06
CA ASP A 148 4.50 8.17 5.41
C ASP A 148 4.97 7.09 6.37
N VAL A 149 4.37 5.89 6.29
CA VAL A 149 4.77 4.77 7.13
C VAL A 149 6.22 4.36 6.86
N LEU A 150 6.63 4.21 5.59
CA LEU A 150 8.03 3.91 5.27
C LEU A 150 8.98 4.97 5.84
N ARG A 151 8.63 6.24 5.71
CA ARG A 151 9.46 7.33 6.21
C ARG A 151 9.53 7.33 7.74
N MET A 152 8.39 7.19 8.44
CA MET A 152 8.35 7.03 9.90
C MET A 152 9.24 5.89 10.37
N LEU A 153 9.18 4.72 9.73
CA LEU A 153 10.02 3.57 10.07
C LEU A 153 11.52 3.91 9.99
N SER A 154 11.92 4.68 8.97
CA SER A 154 13.32 5.05 8.75
C SER A 154 13.82 6.25 9.56
N THR A 155 12.91 7.08 10.08
CA THR A 155 13.27 8.31 10.82
C THR A 155 12.81 8.23 12.27
N VAL A 156 11.51 8.26 12.52
CA VAL A 156 10.92 8.33 13.87
C VAL A 156 11.21 7.07 14.67
N PHE A 157 11.18 5.90 14.03
CA PHE A 157 11.48 4.62 14.69
C PHE A 157 12.97 4.27 14.69
N ALA A 158 13.84 5.11 14.12
CA ALA A 158 15.28 4.85 14.07
C ALA A 158 15.92 4.61 15.46
N PRO A 159 15.49 5.27 16.57
CA PRO A 159 16.02 4.95 17.90
C PRO A 159 15.74 3.52 18.38
N LEU A 160 14.75 2.82 17.79
CA LEU A 160 14.40 1.42 18.11
C LEU A 160 14.99 0.40 17.12
N ALA A 161 15.75 0.86 16.12
CA ALA A 161 16.27 0.03 15.04
C ALA A 161 17.48 -0.81 15.49
N ARG A 162 17.47 -2.12 15.20
CA ARG A 162 18.65 -2.99 15.37
C ARG A 162 19.69 -2.79 14.26
N HIS A 163 19.24 -2.34 13.10
CA HIS A 163 20.06 -2.10 11.92
C HIS A 163 19.77 -0.71 11.38
N PRO A 164 20.33 0.36 11.99
CA PRO A 164 20.03 1.71 11.56
C PRO A 164 20.59 1.94 10.15
N VAL A 165 19.70 1.97 9.16
CA VAL A 165 20.01 2.35 7.78
C VAL A 165 19.35 3.67 7.45
N THR A 166 20.03 4.53 6.70
CA THR A 166 19.47 5.83 6.30
C THR A 166 18.77 5.70 4.95
N LEU A 167 17.43 5.66 4.95
CA LEU A 167 16.63 5.61 3.72
C LEU A 167 16.23 7.00 3.20
N TYR A 168 16.30 8.03 4.04
CA TYR A 168 15.86 9.40 3.71
C TYR A 168 16.85 10.48 4.20
N PRO A 169 18.10 10.47 3.68
CA PRO A 169 19.17 11.36 4.12
C PRO A 169 18.86 12.82 3.76
N GLU A 170 19.18 13.75 4.67
CA GLU A 170 18.90 15.19 4.52
C GLU A 170 19.38 15.79 3.19
N PRO A 171 20.62 15.56 2.72
CA PRO A 171 21.13 16.17 1.49
C PRO A 171 20.34 15.80 0.23
N HIS A 172 19.64 14.66 0.23
CA HIS A 172 18.90 14.19 -0.95
C HIS A 172 17.38 14.38 -0.84
N ARG A 173 16.84 14.93 0.26
CA ARG A 173 15.38 14.95 0.49
C ARG A 173 14.58 15.61 -0.63
N ALA A 174 15.07 16.73 -1.18
CA ALA A 174 14.40 17.43 -2.28
C ALA A 174 14.38 16.59 -3.56
N GLU A 175 15.52 16.00 -3.93
CA GLU A 175 15.64 15.15 -5.12
C GLU A 175 14.85 13.84 -4.96
N ILE A 176 14.89 13.22 -3.76
CA ILE A 176 14.03 12.08 -3.40
C ILE A 176 12.56 12.44 -3.56
N GLY A 177 12.14 13.61 -3.07
CA GLY A 177 10.76 14.08 -3.22
C GLY A 177 10.32 14.17 -4.68
N ALA A 178 11.15 14.78 -5.53
CA ALA A 178 10.89 14.91 -6.95
C ALA A 178 10.85 13.55 -7.66
N LEU A 179 11.85 12.71 -7.45
CA LEU A 179 11.93 11.40 -8.09
C LEU A 179 10.80 10.47 -7.61
N ASN A 180 10.44 10.52 -6.34
CA ASN A 180 9.35 9.72 -5.79
C ASN A 180 7.98 10.11 -6.32
N LYS A 181 7.77 11.40 -6.63
CA LYS A 181 6.57 11.85 -7.33
C LYS A 181 6.54 11.28 -8.74
N TYR A 182 7.66 11.39 -9.47
CA TYR A 182 7.79 10.83 -10.82
C TYR A 182 7.55 9.31 -10.85
N ILE A 183 8.24 8.54 -10.00
CA ILE A 183 8.06 7.08 -9.89
C ILE A 183 6.61 6.73 -9.51
N TYR A 184 5.98 7.50 -8.62
CA TYR A 184 4.58 7.26 -8.27
C TYR A 184 3.66 7.46 -9.47
N GLU A 185 3.75 8.62 -10.13
CA GLU A 185 2.82 9.02 -11.20
C GLU A 185 2.97 8.19 -12.46
N HIS A 186 4.22 7.84 -12.82
CA HIS A 186 4.58 7.24 -14.09
C HIS A 186 4.98 5.75 -14.01
N VAL A 187 5.13 5.18 -12.81
CA VAL A 187 5.46 3.74 -12.67
C VAL A 187 4.50 3.05 -11.71
N ASN A 188 4.51 3.43 -10.42
CA ASN A 188 3.78 2.68 -9.40
C ASN A 188 2.27 2.75 -9.57
N ASP A 189 1.74 3.92 -9.90
CA ASP A 189 0.31 4.09 -10.18
C ASP A 189 -0.02 3.84 -11.65
N ALA A 190 0.95 4.08 -12.56
CA ALA A 190 0.75 3.94 -14.01
C ALA A 190 0.37 2.51 -14.44
N VAL A 191 0.96 1.47 -13.83
CA VAL A 191 0.54 0.08 -14.08
C VAL A 191 -0.94 -0.16 -13.75
N TYR A 192 -1.47 0.51 -12.72
CA TYR A 192 -2.90 0.45 -12.39
C TYR A 192 -3.74 1.32 -13.33
N LYS A 193 -3.23 2.48 -13.74
CA LYS A 193 -3.91 3.35 -14.71
C LYS A 193 -4.08 2.66 -16.05
N ALA A 194 -3.04 2.00 -16.55
CA ALA A 194 -3.09 1.18 -17.76
C ALA A 194 -4.00 -0.04 -17.57
N GLY A 195 -3.76 -0.86 -16.53
CA GLY A 195 -4.50 -2.10 -16.32
C GLY A 195 -5.99 -1.94 -15.99
N PHE A 196 -6.40 -0.76 -15.50
CA PHE A 196 -7.81 -0.46 -15.21
C PHE A 196 -8.46 0.53 -16.18
N ALA A 197 -7.75 0.98 -17.21
CA ALA A 197 -8.33 1.77 -18.28
C ALA A 197 -9.49 1.01 -18.93
N THR A 198 -10.59 1.70 -19.22
CA THR A 198 -11.75 1.11 -19.91
C THR A 198 -11.93 1.61 -21.33
N ARG A 199 -10.99 2.42 -21.83
CA ARG A 199 -10.93 2.91 -23.22
C ARG A 199 -9.53 2.73 -23.77
N GLN A 200 -9.44 2.36 -25.05
CA GLN A 200 -8.18 2.09 -25.73
C GLN A 200 -7.24 3.30 -25.70
N GLU A 201 -7.74 4.48 -26.04
CA GLU A 201 -6.97 5.74 -26.04
C GLU A 201 -6.37 6.08 -24.66
N VAL A 202 -7.07 5.73 -23.58
CA VAL A 202 -6.58 5.91 -22.22
C VAL A 202 -5.48 4.88 -21.94
N TYR A 203 -5.72 3.60 -22.25
CA TYR A 203 -4.72 2.56 -22.09
C TYR A 203 -3.41 2.90 -22.80
N GLU A 204 -3.47 3.25 -24.09
CA GLU A 204 -2.29 3.56 -24.93
C GLU A 204 -1.48 4.72 -24.36
N ARG A 205 -2.16 5.77 -23.89
CA ARG A 205 -1.48 6.91 -23.24
C ARG A 205 -0.79 6.49 -21.93
N GLU A 206 -1.49 5.77 -21.06
CA GLU A 206 -0.94 5.39 -19.75
C GLU A 206 0.19 4.36 -19.87
N VAL A 207 0.07 3.38 -20.78
CA VAL A 207 1.13 2.39 -21.03
C VAL A 207 2.33 3.03 -21.74
N GLY A 208 2.12 3.96 -22.67
CA GLY A 208 3.20 4.72 -23.30
C GLY A 208 3.98 5.57 -22.29
N SER A 209 3.27 6.26 -21.39
CA SER A 209 3.87 7.02 -20.27
C SER A 209 4.68 6.12 -19.33
N LEU A 210 4.19 4.91 -19.04
CA LEU A 210 4.88 3.92 -18.22
C LEU A 210 6.21 3.48 -18.84
N PHE A 211 6.22 3.06 -20.11
CA PHE A 211 7.45 2.60 -20.75
C PHE A 211 8.47 3.73 -20.97
N ALA A 212 8.01 4.95 -21.31
CA ALA A 212 8.90 6.11 -21.37
C ALA A 212 9.58 6.40 -20.02
N ALA A 213 8.88 6.16 -18.90
CA ALA A 213 9.45 6.30 -17.57
C ALA A 213 10.41 5.15 -17.20
N LEU A 214 10.12 3.93 -17.62
CA LEU A 214 11.05 2.81 -17.47
C LEU A 214 12.35 3.08 -18.26
N ASP A 215 12.29 3.59 -19.49
CA ASP A 215 13.48 3.96 -20.28
C ASP A 215 14.29 5.09 -19.63
N ALA A 216 13.63 6.04 -18.96
CA ALA A 216 14.30 7.09 -18.22
C ALA A 216 15.02 6.56 -16.97
N LEU A 217 14.38 5.62 -16.25
CA LEU A 217 14.96 4.98 -15.08
C LEU A 217 16.09 4.01 -15.45
N ASP A 218 15.96 3.28 -16.55
CA ASP A 218 17.00 2.39 -17.09
C ASP A 218 18.27 3.19 -17.41
N ARG A 219 18.14 4.30 -18.16
CA ARG A 219 19.25 5.23 -18.42
C ARG A 219 19.89 5.79 -17.14
N ARG A 220 19.08 6.08 -16.12
CA ARG A 220 19.61 6.55 -14.82
C ARG A 220 20.37 5.47 -14.05
N LEU A 221 20.00 4.21 -14.23
CA LEU A 221 20.62 3.05 -13.58
C LEU A 221 21.76 2.43 -14.40
N ALA A 222 21.99 2.90 -15.64
CA ALA A 222 23.02 2.38 -16.52
C ALA A 222 24.45 2.51 -15.95
N ASP A 223 24.72 3.57 -15.19
CA ASP A 223 26.04 3.87 -14.61
C ASP A 223 26.02 3.88 -13.06
N ARG A 224 24.90 3.48 -12.44
CA ARG A 224 24.70 3.53 -10.99
C ARG A 224 23.97 2.29 -10.50
N ARG A 225 24.41 1.75 -9.36
CA ARG A 225 23.77 0.58 -8.75
C ARG A 225 22.35 0.86 -8.25
N PHE A 226 22.09 2.07 -7.77
CA PHE A 226 20.82 2.53 -7.23
C PHE A 226 20.49 3.94 -7.73
N LEU A 227 19.25 4.38 -7.54
CA LEU A 227 18.72 5.64 -8.05
C LEU A 227 19.51 6.86 -7.56
N PHE A 228 20.23 6.76 -6.44
CA PHE A 228 21.04 7.83 -5.84
C PHE A 228 22.53 7.46 -5.67
N GLY A 229 23.02 6.42 -6.35
CA GLY A 229 24.44 6.05 -6.31
C GLY A 229 24.66 4.60 -5.86
N SER A 230 25.46 4.40 -4.81
CA SER A 230 25.92 3.07 -4.38
C SER A 230 25.08 2.42 -3.28
N THR A 231 24.19 3.18 -2.62
CA THR A 231 23.36 2.72 -1.49
C THR A 231 21.88 2.96 -1.81
N PRO A 232 20.97 2.00 -1.52
CA PRO A 232 19.55 2.17 -1.80
C PRO A 232 18.90 3.12 -0.80
N LEU A 233 18.05 4.02 -1.32
CA LEU A 233 17.23 4.95 -0.53
C LEU A 233 15.74 4.58 -0.65
N GLU A 234 14.85 5.34 0.00
CA GLU A 234 13.40 5.05 -0.05
C GLU A 234 12.84 4.99 -1.48
N SER A 235 13.45 5.72 -2.44
CA SER A 235 13.07 5.69 -3.85
C SER A 235 13.27 4.33 -4.50
N ASP A 236 14.40 3.66 -4.20
CA ASP A 236 14.71 2.35 -4.76
C ASP A 236 13.69 1.32 -4.31
N TRP A 237 13.32 1.32 -3.02
CA TRP A 237 12.34 0.41 -2.47
C TRP A 237 10.92 0.69 -2.98
N ARG A 238 10.57 1.96 -3.21
CA ARG A 238 9.30 2.34 -3.84
C ARG A 238 9.20 1.86 -5.29
N LEU A 239 10.29 1.93 -6.05
CA LEU A 239 10.37 1.39 -7.41
C LEU A 239 10.36 -0.14 -7.42
N PHE A 240 11.23 -0.76 -6.62
CA PHE A 240 11.42 -2.21 -6.53
C PHE A 240 10.12 -2.96 -6.31
N THR A 241 9.24 -2.46 -5.42
CA THR A 241 7.97 -3.13 -5.14
C THR A 241 7.04 -3.26 -6.35
N THR A 242 7.15 -2.35 -7.33
CA THR A 242 6.48 -2.46 -8.63
C THR A 242 7.24 -3.36 -9.59
N LEU A 243 8.55 -3.17 -9.75
CA LEU A 243 9.36 -3.97 -10.69
C LEU A 243 9.31 -5.47 -10.36
N LEU A 244 9.37 -5.83 -9.08
CA LEU A 244 9.26 -7.23 -8.62
C LEU A 244 7.94 -7.91 -9.06
N ARG A 245 6.89 -7.12 -9.34
CA ARG A 245 5.57 -7.60 -9.77
C ARG A 245 5.32 -7.43 -11.25
N PHE A 246 6.26 -6.84 -12.00
CA PHE A 246 6.07 -6.47 -13.39
C PHE A 246 5.80 -7.72 -14.23
N ASP A 247 6.82 -8.55 -14.46
CA ASP A 247 6.69 -9.75 -15.31
C ASP A 247 5.64 -10.76 -14.82
N ALA A 248 5.43 -10.84 -13.50
CA ALA A 248 4.53 -11.81 -12.90
C ALA A 248 3.04 -11.41 -12.98
N VAL A 249 2.73 -10.11 -13.13
CA VAL A 249 1.35 -9.60 -13.00
C VAL A 249 1.02 -8.46 -13.96
N TYR A 250 1.86 -7.44 -14.07
CA TYR A 250 1.54 -6.20 -14.81
C TYR A 250 1.77 -6.35 -16.31
#